data_AF-A0A9P6GZA7-F1
#
_entry.id   AF-A0A9P6GZA7-F1
#
_cell.length_a   1.000
_cell.length_b   1.000
_cell.length_c   1.000
_cell.angle_alpha   90.00
_cell.angle_beta   90.00
_cell.angle_gamma   90.00
#
_symmetry.space_group_name_H-M   'P 1'
#
loop_
_entity.id
_entity.type
_entity.pdbx_description
1 polymer ?
#
loop_
_entity_poly.entity_id
_entity_poly.type
_entity_poly.pdbx_seq_one_letter_code
_entity_poly.pdbx_strand_id
1 'polypeptide(L)'
;MNQTWSTSGVVFLLSIFCCIIPRVVHKWRFINRAIPYATLLSAGFLLAVFILDFIPHMFSHDANVDHEKEEFRSRIALLVSGLSFLFLLGIDSVVLKHDHCEEEPKQSCGAQETDGILKENKSSPVDTTVVVNHDHAKHTHKEEGGCCNTDVIKKSNSISKVLIFIIGISIHSFFEGLAFKCSETGFFGGYEVSIIMHKILESFSIGLAFIETKLSKTVELLLISFYAFLTPLGMLLGFYLSDKDHYLFDIPVQLLCNGLALGSLMFIVFIEMIAASIHKPGNNLIRLAVISAGFIIASTVIMNTPHSHGSHSSCGHEGHKAHSSCGHEGHKSHSSCGHEGHSH
;
A
#
# COMPACT_ATOMS: atom_id res chain seq x y z
N MET A 1 -19.33 -17.21 -10.52
CA MET A 1 -19.32 -16.13 -11.53
C MET A 1 -20.22 -14.95 -11.15
N ASN A 2 -21.55 -15.10 -11.02
CA ASN A 2 -22.46 -13.96 -10.75
C ASN A 2 -22.10 -13.13 -9.49
N GLN A 3 -21.66 -13.79 -8.42
CA GLN A 3 -21.24 -13.11 -7.18
C GLN A 3 -19.96 -12.28 -7.37
N THR A 4 -18.95 -12.82 -8.06
CA THR A 4 -17.71 -12.08 -8.39
C THR A 4 -17.99 -10.82 -9.21
N TRP A 5 -18.90 -10.89 -10.18
CA TRP A 5 -19.34 -9.72 -10.96
C TRP A 5 -20.08 -8.68 -10.11
N SER A 6 -20.92 -9.13 -9.18
CA SER A 6 -21.62 -8.24 -8.25
C SER A 6 -20.63 -7.54 -7.32
N THR A 7 -19.73 -8.29 -6.67
CA THR A 7 -18.73 -7.73 -5.76
C THR A 7 -17.78 -6.78 -6.48
N SER A 8 -17.30 -7.14 -7.67
CA SER A 8 -16.41 -6.27 -8.45
C SER A 8 -17.10 -4.97 -8.89
N GLY A 9 -18.38 -5.03 -9.27
CA GLY A 9 -19.19 -3.85 -9.57
C GLY A 9 -19.39 -2.93 -8.36
N VAL A 10 -19.67 -3.50 -7.18
CA VAL A 10 -19.79 -2.73 -5.92
C VAL A 10 -18.46 -2.05 -5.60
N VAL A 11 -17.35 -2.79 -5.65
CA VAL A 11 -15.99 -2.27 -5.39
C VAL A 11 -15.65 -1.13 -6.35
N PHE A 12 -15.94 -1.26 -7.63
CA PHE A 12 -15.71 -0.21 -8.63
C PHE A 12 -16.44 1.10 -8.30
N LEU A 13 -17.75 1.01 -8.07
CA LEU A 13 -18.60 2.19 -7.78
C LEU A 13 -18.22 2.83 -6.44
N LEU A 14 -17.96 2.00 -5.44
CA LEU A 14 -17.56 2.45 -4.11
C LEU A 14 -16.21 3.17 -4.15
N SER A 15 -15.23 2.66 -4.91
CA SER A 15 -13.94 3.31 -5.08
C SER A 15 -14.06 4.71 -5.68
N ILE A 16 -14.84 4.86 -6.76
CA ILE A 16 -15.06 6.18 -7.37
C ILE A 16 -15.74 7.12 -6.37
N PHE A 17 -16.79 6.64 -5.70
CA PHE A 17 -17.54 7.44 -4.74
C PHE A 17 -16.63 7.92 -3.59
N CYS A 18 -15.90 7.02 -2.95
CA CYS A 18 -15.01 7.33 -1.84
C CYS A 18 -13.85 8.25 -2.23
N CYS A 19 -13.29 8.12 -3.44
CA CYS A 19 -12.26 9.05 -3.94
C CYS A 19 -12.79 10.49 -4.13
N ILE A 20 -14.07 10.66 -4.48
CA ILE A 20 -14.68 11.98 -4.72
C ILE A 20 -15.08 12.68 -3.42
N ILE A 21 -15.39 11.94 -2.35
CA ILE A 21 -15.84 12.50 -1.06
C ILE A 21 -14.89 13.58 -0.53
N PRO A 22 -13.56 13.34 -0.37
CA PRO A 22 -12.65 14.35 0.15
C PRO A 22 -12.70 15.66 -0.63
N ARG A 23 -12.82 15.60 -1.96
CA ARG A 23 -12.90 16.77 -2.84
C ARG A 23 -14.14 17.62 -2.59
N VAL A 24 -15.29 16.99 -2.37
CA VAL A 24 -16.55 17.69 -2.08
C VAL A 24 -16.45 18.36 -0.71
N VAL A 25 -15.91 17.63 0.26
CA VAL A 25 -15.82 18.05 1.66
C VAL A 25 -14.76 19.14 1.87
N HIS A 26 -13.69 19.19 1.05
CA HIS A 26 -12.67 20.25 1.07
C HIS A 26 -13.21 21.66 0.76
N LYS A 27 -14.42 21.80 0.21
CA LYS A 27 -15.03 23.13 0.04
C LYS A 27 -15.37 23.80 1.36
N TRP A 28 -15.43 23.06 2.46
CA TRP A 28 -15.79 23.58 3.77
C TRP A 28 -14.53 24.00 4.54
N ARG A 29 -14.42 25.29 4.88
CA ARG A 29 -13.24 25.91 5.52
C ARG A 29 -12.72 25.20 6.77
N PHE A 30 -13.57 24.51 7.52
CA PHE A 30 -13.18 23.75 8.71
C PHE A 30 -12.37 22.49 8.38
N ILE A 31 -12.70 21.79 7.30
CA ILE A 31 -12.03 20.54 6.90
C ILE A 31 -10.60 20.78 6.42
N ASN A 32 -10.30 21.93 5.81
CA ASN A 32 -8.97 22.20 5.27
C ASN A 32 -7.88 22.19 6.35
N ARG A 33 -8.25 22.53 7.60
CA ARG A 33 -7.35 22.45 8.75
C ARG A 33 -7.14 21.02 9.25
N ALA A 34 -8.08 20.12 8.97
CA ALA A 34 -8.07 18.73 9.40
C ALA A 34 -7.38 17.78 8.40
N ILE A 35 -7.29 18.13 7.11
CA ILE A 35 -6.69 17.29 6.06
C ILE A 35 -5.32 16.69 6.41
N PRO A 36 -4.31 17.46 6.85
CA PRO A 36 -3.01 16.86 7.15
C PRO A 36 -3.10 15.81 8.27
N TYR A 37 -4.02 15.99 9.21
CA TYR A 37 -4.29 15.01 10.26
C TYR A 37 -5.10 13.82 9.73
N ALA A 38 -6.02 14.02 8.79
CA ALA A 38 -6.76 12.94 8.14
C ALA A 38 -5.83 12.03 7.32
N THR A 39 -4.86 12.58 6.60
CA THR A 39 -3.84 11.82 5.88
C THR A 39 -2.99 10.99 6.85
N LEU A 40 -2.54 11.59 7.96
CA LEU A 40 -1.81 10.87 9.02
C LEU A 40 -2.64 9.75 9.66
N LEU A 41 -3.91 10.03 9.94
CA LEU A 41 -4.85 9.05 10.48
C LEU A 41 -5.00 7.88 9.50
N SER A 42 -5.17 8.16 8.20
CA SER A 42 -5.28 7.15 7.13
C SER A 42 -4.04 6.26 7.01
N ALA A 43 -2.83 6.80 7.24
CA ALA A 43 -1.60 6.03 7.28
C ALA A 43 -1.63 4.99 8.42
N GLY A 44 -2.14 5.39 9.59
CA GLY A 44 -2.37 4.48 10.71
C GLY A 44 -3.40 3.39 10.40
N PHE A 45 -4.50 3.76 9.72
CA PHE A 45 -5.50 2.78 9.26
C PHE A 45 -4.90 1.73 8.33
N LEU A 46 -4.18 2.16 7.28
CA LEU A 46 -3.57 1.24 6.32
C LEU A 46 -2.45 0.40 6.95
N LEU A 47 -1.73 0.94 7.95
CA LEU A 47 -0.77 0.16 8.74
C LEU A 47 -1.47 -0.96 9.54
N ALA A 48 -2.64 -0.72 10.10
CA ALA A 48 -3.40 -1.77 10.80
C ALA A 48 -3.93 -2.83 9.84
N VAL A 49 -4.45 -2.43 8.67
CA VAL A 49 -4.89 -3.39 7.64
C VAL A 49 -3.71 -4.24 7.15
N PHE A 50 -2.54 -3.62 6.93
CA PHE A 50 -1.31 -4.32 6.59
C PHE A 50 -0.96 -5.40 7.65
N ILE A 51 -0.94 -5.05 8.94
CA ILE A 51 -0.50 -5.97 10.00
C ILE A 51 -1.56 -7.02 10.36
N LEU A 52 -2.83 -6.62 10.47
CA LEU A 52 -3.88 -7.45 11.09
C LEU A 52 -4.76 -8.19 10.08
N ASP A 53 -4.79 -7.76 8.82
CA ASP A 53 -5.59 -8.40 7.78
C ASP A 53 -4.68 -9.10 6.76
N PHE A 54 -3.77 -8.35 6.13
CA PHE A 54 -2.92 -8.86 5.04
C PHE A 54 -1.85 -9.86 5.48
N ILE A 55 -1.10 -9.58 6.55
CA ILE A 55 -0.05 -10.51 7.02
C ILE A 55 -0.66 -11.88 7.40
N PRO A 56 -1.73 -11.97 8.20
CA PRO A 56 -2.36 -13.26 8.52
C PRO A 56 -2.83 -14.05 7.29
N HIS A 57 -3.24 -13.38 6.21
CA HIS A 57 -3.60 -14.05 4.95
C HIS A 57 -2.42 -14.76 4.27
N MET A 58 -1.16 -14.47 4.63
CA MET A 58 0.01 -15.25 4.17
C MET A 58 0.13 -16.60 4.85
N PHE A 59 -0.46 -16.75 6.04
CA PHE A 59 -0.29 -17.90 6.92
C PHE A 59 -1.58 -18.70 7.08
N SER A 60 -2.59 -18.47 6.25
CA SER A 60 -3.87 -19.15 6.35
C SER A 60 -3.69 -20.65 6.11
N HIS A 61 -3.95 -21.45 7.14
CA HIS A 61 -3.81 -22.91 7.09
C HIS A 61 -4.87 -23.55 6.20
N ASP A 62 -4.44 -24.30 5.19
CA ASP A 62 -5.25 -25.32 4.54
C ASP A 62 -5.13 -26.63 5.31
N ALA A 63 -6.24 -27.15 5.83
CA ALA A 63 -6.27 -28.38 6.63
C ALA A 63 -5.86 -29.64 5.84
N ASN A 64 -5.81 -29.56 4.50
CA ASN A 64 -5.49 -30.68 3.63
C ASN A 64 -4.01 -30.73 3.20
N VAL A 65 -3.18 -29.80 3.67
CA VAL A 65 -1.78 -29.68 3.26
C VAL A 65 -0.85 -29.88 4.45
N ASP A 66 0.23 -30.65 4.24
CA ASP A 66 1.25 -30.89 5.25
C ASP A 66 1.85 -29.57 5.76
N HIS A 67 2.06 -29.48 7.08
CA HIS A 67 2.61 -28.27 7.73
C HIS A 67 3.90 -27.74 7.08
N GLU A 68 4.79 -28.63 6.63
CA GLU A 68 6.05 -28.27 5.99
C GLU A 68 5.85 -27.55 4.64
N LYS A 69 4.86 -28.00 3.85
CA LYS A 69 4.53 -27.39 2.56
C LYS A 69 3.86 -26.03 2.74
N GLU A 70 2.98 -25.89 3.74
CA GLU A 70 2.33 -24.61 4.07
C GLU A 70 3.35 -23.59 4.58
N GLU A 71 4.29 -24.02 5.41
CA GLU A 71 5.38 -23.16 5.87
C GLU A 71 6.28 -22.71 4.69
N PHE A 72 6.62 -23.64 3.79
CA PHE A 72 7.37 -23.31 2.57
C PHE A 72 6.63 -22.29 1.70
N ARG A 73 5.34 -22.53 1.43
CA ARG A 73 4.48 -21.61 0.65
C ARG A 73 4.42 -20.22 1.28
N SER A 74 4.21 -20.14 2.59
CA SER A 74 4.17 -18.88 3.34
C SER A 74 5.50 -18.12 3.23
N ARG A 75 6.63 -18.82 3.38
CA ARG A 75 7.97 -18.24 3.23
C ARG A 75 8.20 -17.70 1.82
N ILE A 76 7.75 -18.40 0.77
CA ILE A 76 7.87 -17.90 -0.60
C ILE A 76 6.96 -16.69 -0.83
N ALA A 77 5.73 -16.68 -0.29
CA ALA A 77 4.85 -15.52 -0.38
C ALA A 77 5.48 -14.27 0.26
N LEU A 78 6.12 -14.43 1.43
CA LEU A 78 6.87 -13.35 2.10
C LEU A 78 8.11 -12.92 1.31
N LEU A 79 8.82 -13.86 0.67
CA LEU A 79 9.94 -13.54 -0.22
C LEU A 79 9.47 -12.68 -1.39
N VAL A 80 8.37 -13.08 -2.04
CA VAL A 80 7.74 -12.33 -3.14
C VAL A 80 7.30 -10.93 -2.68
N SER A 81 6.74 -10.81 -1.49
CA SER A 81 6.42 -9.52 -0.86
C SER A 81 7.67 -8.62 -0.71
N GLY A 82 8.76 -9.17 -0.16
CA GLY A 82 10.02 -8.44 -0.03
C GLY A 82 10.59 -7.98 -1.38
N LEU A 83 10.56 -8.85 -2.40
CA LEU A 83 11.00 -8.51 -3.75
C LEU A 83 10.12 -7.41 -4.39
N SER A 84 8.80 -7.49 -4.22
CA SER A 84 7.87 -6.46 -4.70
C SER A 84 8.12 -5.11 -4.04
N PHE A 85 8.35 -5.09 -2.73
CA PHE A 85 8.70 -3.88 -2.00
C PHE A 85 10.01 -3.25 -2.51
N LEU A 86 11.07 -4.05 -2.64
CA LEU A 86 12.36 -3.58 -3.13
C LEU A 86 12.27 -3.06 -4.57
N PHE A 87 11.46 -3.71 -5.41
CA PHE A 87 11.22 -3.28 -6.78
C PHE A 87 10.56 -1.89 -6.83
N LEU A 88 9.49 -1.68 -6.05
CA LEU A 88 8.80 -0.39 -5.99
C LEU A 88 9.68 0.70 -5.37
N LEU A 89 10.43 0.38 -4.32
CA LEU A 89 11.41 1.28 -3.72
C LEU A 89 12.52 1.66 -4.73
N GLY A 90 12.93 0.70 -5.57
CA GLY A 90 13.87 0.93 -6.66
C GLY A 90 13.32 1.90 -7.70
N ILE A 91 12.05 1.72 -8.12
CA ILE A 91 11.36 2.65 -9.03
C ILE A 91 11.30 4.05 -8.41
N ASP A 92 10.82 4.17 -7.17
CA ASP A 92 10.74 5.45 -6.45
C ASP A 92 12.11 6.14 -6.39
N SER A 93 13.14 5.40 -6.02
CA SER A 93 14.52 5.91 -5.94
C SER A 93 15.06 6.40 -7.28
N VAL A 94 14.71 5.75 -8.40
CA VAL A 94 15.13 6.16 -9.75
C VAL A 94 14.35 7.38 -10.22
N VAL A 95 13.02 7.39 -10.02
CA VAL A 95 12.15 8.49 -10.44
C VAL A 95 12.49 9.77 -9.67
N LEU A 96 12.64 9.70 -8.34
CA LEU A 96 12.98 10.86 -7.53
C LEU A 96 14.41 11.36 -7.74
N LYS A 97 15.36 10.49 -8.10
CA LYS A 97 16.73 10.92 -8.47
C LYS A 97 16.76 11.65 -9.82
N HIS A 98 15.93 11.25 -10.78
CA HIS A 98 15.89 11.88 -12.10
C HIS A 98 15.34 13.32 -12.05
N ASP A 99 14.41 13.61 -11.12
CA ASP A 99 13.90 14.98 -10.88
C ASP A 99 14.99 15.96 -10.38
N HIS A 100 16.17 15.47 -9.98
CA HIS A 100 17.33 16.28 -9.61
C HIS A 100 18.43 16.35 -10.68
N CYS A 101 18.27 15.66 -11.81
CA CYS A 101 19.29 15.58 -12.87
C CYS A 101 18.95 16.37 -14.15
N GLU A 102 17.74 16.95 -14.28
CA GLU A 102 17.35 17.75 -15.45
C GLU A 102 17.39 19.28 -15.23
N GLU A 103 18.50 19.85 -14.73
CA GLU A 103 18.82 21.28 -14.95
C GLU A 103 20.32 21.49 -15.07
N GLU A 104 20.87 21.28 -16.27
CA GLU A 104 22.07 21.99 -16.76
C GLU A 104 21.96 22.14 -18.30
N PRO A 105 21.22 23.14 -18.82
CA PRO A 105 21.42 23.55 -20.19
C PRO A 105 22.75 24.31 -20.26
N LYS A 106 23.76 23.67 -20.87
CA LYS A 106 25.00 24.33 -21.30
C LYS A 106 24.66 25.51 -22.21
N GLN A 107 24.55 26.71 -21.67
CA GLN A 107 24.40 27.90 -22.48
C GLN A 107 25.79 28.39 -22.89
N SER A 108 26.16 27.99 -24.11
CA SER A 108 27.26 28.54 -24.89
C SER A 108 27.06 30.06 -25.05
N CYS A 109 27.94 30.87 -24.47
CA CYS A 109 28.06 32.28 -24.83
C CYS A 109 28.73 32.40 -26.20
N GLY A 110 27.91 32.46 -27.25
CA GLY A 110 28.32 32.99 -28.56
C GLY A 110 28.28 34.52 -28.51
N ALA A 111 29.46 35.15 -28.56
CA ALA A 111 29.59 36.60 -28.68
C ALA A 111 29.73 37.00 -30.17
N GLN A 112 28.67 37.58 -30.74
CA GLN A 112 28.71 38.67 -31.73
C GLN A 112 28.31 39.93 -30.94
N GLU A 113 28.84 41.14 -31.13
CA GLU A 113 29.32 41.79 -32.34
C GLU A 113 30.07 43.10 -31.96
N THR A 114 30.99 43.52 -32.84
CA THR A 114 31.37 44.91 -33.21
C THR A 114 32.00 45.90 -32.22
N ASP A 115 33.26 46.22 -32.52
CA ASP A 115 33.82 47.55 -32.86
C ASP A 115 33.45 48.80 -32.02
N GLY A 116 34.51 49.48 -31.56
CA GLY A 116 34.63 50.92 -31.81
C GLY A 116 34.79 51.86 -30.60
N ILE A 117 36.01 52.41 -30.54
CA ILE A 117 36.34 53.80 -30.16
C ILE A 117 36.67 54.09 -28.67
N LEU A 118 38.00 54.10 -28.48
CA LEU A 118 38.83 54.81 -27.51
C LEU A 118 38.34 56.24 -27.17
N LYS A 119 38.36 56.61 -25.87
CA LYS A 119 38.72 57.97 -25.43
C LYS A 119 39.32 58.01 -24.03
N GLU A 120 40.55 58.48 -24.01
CA GLU A 120 41.47 58.81 -22.92
C GLU A 120 41.15 60.21 -22.34
N ASN A 121 41.27 60.43 -21.02
CA ASN A 121 42.12 61.49 -20.42
C ASN A 121 41.89 61.79 -18.92
N LYS A 122 43.03 61.79 -18.21
CA LYS A 122 43.60 62.80 -17.27
C LYS A 122 42.91 63.15 -15.93
N SER A 123 43.68 62.89 -14.85
CA SER A 123 44.53 63.83 -14.06
C SER A 123 44.29 63.81 -12.54
N SER A 124 45.37 63.49 -11.80
CA SER A 124 45.65 63.82 -10.39
C SER A 124 45.88 65.35 -10.22
N PRO A 125 45.98 66.00 -9.03
CA PRO A 125 46.47 65.45 -7.74
C PRO A 125 45.82 66.02 -6.43
N VAL A 126 46.36 65.59 -5.27
CA VAL A 126 46.56 66.34 -3.99
C VAL A 126 45.74 65.92 -2.74
N ASP A 127 46.51 65.36 -1.79
CA ASP A 127 46.58 65.56 -0.32
C ASP A 127 45.70 64.80 0.70
N THR A 128 46.39 63.92 1.41
CA THR A 128 46.39 63.55 2.84
C THR A 128 45.17 63.91 3.70
N THR A 129 44.53 62.88 4.24
CA THR A 129 44.31 62.75 5.69
C THR A 129 43.88 61.32 6.02
N VAL A 130 44.71 60.65 6.83
CA VAL A 130 44.44 59.36 7.45
C VAL A 130 43.38 59.57 8.54
N VAL A 131 42.20 58.99 8.35
CA VAL A 131 41.30 58.64 9.45
C VAL A 131 40.85 57.20 9.21
N VAL A 132 41.48 56.28 9.94
CA VAL A 132 40.99 54.92 10.11
C VAL A 132 39.75 55.02 10.99
N ASN A 133 38.58 54.71 10.42
CA ASN A 133 37.41 54.36 11.22
C ASN A 133 36.80 53.08 10.63
N HIS A 134 36.84 52.03 11.44
CA HIS A 134 36.18 50.76 11.18
C HIS A 134 34.68 50.93 11.45
N ASP A 135 33.86 50.92 10.40
CA ASP A 135 32.42 50.70 10.51
C ASP A 135 32.03 49.41 9.81
N HIS A 136 31.57 48.44 10.60
CA HIS A 136 30.91 47.23 10.11
C HIS A 136 29.49 47.59 9.68
N ALA A 137 29.35 48.11 8.46
CA ALA A 137 28.05 48.25 7.82
C ALA A 137 27.56 46.87 7.33
N LYS A 138 26.48 46.40 7.96
CA LYS A 138 25.68 45.25 7.51
C LYS A 138 25.39 45.35 6.00
N HIS A 139 25.91 44.42 5.23
CA HIS A 139 25.42 44.15 3.88
C HIS A 139 23.97 43.65 3.98
N THR A 140 23.03 44.53 3.62
CA THR A 140 21.66 44.16 3.30
C THR A 140 21.62 43.81 1.82
N HIS A 141 21.63 42.53 1.49
CA HIS A 141 21.30 42.08 0.14
C HIS A 141 19.79 42.24 -0.05
N LYS A 142 19.40 43.40 -0.58
CA LYS A 142 18.13 43.58 -1.26
C LYS A 142 18.38 43.18 -2.71
N GLU A 143 18.22 41.90 -3.01
CA GLU A 143 18.17 41.41 -4.39
C GLU A 143 16.71 41.18 -4.78
N GLU A 144 16.17 42.17 -5.50
CA GLU A 144 15.08 41.98 -6.44
C GLU A 144 15.64 41.27 -7.68
N GLY A 145 14.94 40.23 -8.16
CA GLY A 145 15.05 39.77 -9.54
C GLY A 145 16.12 38.70 -9.82
N GLY A 146 15.84 37.45 -9.44
CA GLY A 146 16.49 36.26 -9.99
C GLY A 146 15.44 35.16 -10.19
N CYS A 147 15.05 34.92 -11.45
CA CYS A 147 14.12 33.88 -11.87
C CYS A 147 14.68 32.46 -11.65
N CYS A 148 14.75 32.02 -10.39
CA CYS A 148 14.97 30.62 -10.08
C CYS A 148 13.61 30.01 -9.76
N ASN A 149 13.15 29.11 -10.63
CA ASN A 149 11.84 28.45 -10.62
C ASN A 149 11.70 27.45 -9.46
N THR A 150 11.99 27.87 -8.23
CA THR A 150 11.88 27.04 -7.01
C THR A 150 10.44 26.56 -6.77
N ASP A 151 9.45 27.31 -7.26
CA ASP A 151 8.04 26.90 -7.25
C ASP A 151 7.75 25.76 -8.24
N VAL A 152 8.44 25.71 -9.39
CA VAL A 152 8.30 24.63 -10.37
C VAL A 152 9.02 23.37 -9.88
N ILE A 153 10.21 23.50 -9.28
CA ILE A 153 10.97 22.38 -8.71
C ILE A 153 10.27 21.79 -7.47
N LYS A 154 9.68 22.62 -6.59
CA LYS A 154 8.86 22.11 -5.47
C LYS A 154 7.55 21.49 -5.96
N LYS A 155 6.98 22.00 -7.05
CA LYS A 155 5.72 21.51 -7.63
C LYS A 155 5.90 20.19 -8.39
N SER A 156 6.99 19.99 -9.14
CA SER A 156 7.30 18.72 -9.81
C SER A 156 7.46 17.59 -8.78
N ASN A 157 8.29 17.82 -7.75
CA ASN A 157 8.50 16.88 -6.65
C ASN A 157 7.20 16.50 -5.91
N SER A 158 6.24 17.43 -5.80
CA SER A 158 4.94 17.13 -5.16
C SER A 158 3.99 16.33 -6.07
N ILE A 159 4.09 16.50 -7.40
CA ILE A 159 3.27 15.76 -8.37
C ILE A 159 3.84 14.35 -8.56
N SER A 160 5.16 14.21 -8.71
CA SER A 160 5.84 12.91 -8.85
C SER A 160 5.49 11.98 -7.69
N LYS A 161 5.52 12.49 -6.44
CA LYS A 161 5.12 11.72 -5.25
C LYS A 161 3.68 11.23 -5.31
N VAL A 162 2.73 12.09 -5.68
CA VAL A 162 1.33 11.67 -5.78
C VAL A 162 1.12 10.67 -6.92
N LEU A 163 1.85 10.79 -8.03
CA LEU A 163 1.83 9.79 -9.09
C LEU A 163 2.43 8.46 -8.64
N ILE A 164 3.56 8.46 -7.94
CA ILE A 164 4.19 7.25 -7.40
C ILE A 164 3.25 6.58 -6.40
N PHE A 165 2.64 7.34 -5.50
CA PHE A 165 1.60 6.85 -4.58
C PHE A 165 0.41 6.22 -5.34
N ILE A 166 -0.14 6.90 -6.35
CA ILE A 166 -1.29 6.41 -7.12
C ILE A 166 -0.92 5.17 -7.95
N ILE A 167 0.29 5.11 -8.50
CA ILE A 167 0.77 3.95 -9.24
C ILE A 167 0.98 2.77 -8.29
N GLY A 168 1.63 2.99 -7.14
CA GLY A 168 1.84 1.99 -6.12
C GLY A 168 0.53 1.38 -5.62
N ILE A 169 -0.45 2.23 -5.28
CA ILE A 169 -1.77 1.79 -4.79
C ILE A 169 -2.59 1.12 -5.90
N SER A 170 -2.42 1.53 -7.15
CA SER A 170 -3.00 0.87 -8.33
C SER A 170 -2.45 -0.54 -8.53
N ILE A 171 -1.12 -0.72 -8.42
CA ILE A 171 -0.46 -2.02 -8.50
C ILE A 171 -0.93 -2.94 -7.36
N HIS A 172 -0.98 -2.40 -6.13
CA HIS A 172 -1.52 -3.10 -4.97
C HIS A 172 -2.95 -3.60 -5.22
N SER A 173 -3.83 -2.68 -5.63
CA SER A 173 -5.24 -2.95 -5.96
C SER A 173 -5.45 -4.02 -7.02
N PHE A 174 -4.57 -4.07 -8.03
CA PHE A 174 -4.62 -5.09 -9.08
C PHE A 174 -4.27 -6.48 -8.52
N PHE A 175 -3.15 -6.59 -7.78
CA PHE A 175 -2.71 -7.85 -7.20
C PHE A 175 -3.63 -8.37 -6.10
N GLU A 176 -4.19 -7.48 -5.29
CA GLU A 176 -5.24 -7.81 -4.32
C GLU A 176 -6.46 -8.42 -5.03
N GLY A 177 -6.91 -7.80 -6.13
CA GLY A 177 -7.99 -8.35 -6.96
C GLY A 177 -7.66 -9.75 -7.50
N LEU A 178 -6.43 -9.96 -7.98
CA LEU A 178 -5.99 -11.28 -8.47
C LEU A 178 -5.92 -12.35 -7.36
N ALA A 179 -5.60 -11.94 -6.14
CA ALA A 179 -5.54 -12.81 -4.97
C ALA A 179 -6.93 -13.09 -4.36
N PHE A 180 -7.94 -12.32 -4.74
CA PHE A 180 -9.28 -12.40 -4.16
C PHE A 180 -9.95 -13.75 -4.42
N LYS A 181 -10.48 -14.35 -3.35
CA LYS A 181 -11.29 -15.57 -3.39
C LYS A 181 -12.73 -15.24 -3.00
N CYS A 182 -13.67 -15.53 -3.91
CA CYS A 182 -15.09 -15.31 -3.68
C CYS A 182 -15.65 -16.42 -2.78
N SER A 183 -16.58 -16.09 -1.88
CA SER A 183 -17.35 -17.10 -1.16
C SER A 183 -18.30 -17.83 -2.13
N GLU A 184 -18.56 -19.12 -1.87
CA GLU A 184 -19.53 -19.91 -2.65
C GLU A 184 -20.98 -19.73 -2.16
N THR A 185 -21.21 -19.01 -1.07
CA THR A 185 -22.48 -19.09 -0.31
C THR A 185 -23.57 -18.12 -0.79
N GLY A 186 -23.39 -17.41 -1.91
CA GLY A 186 -24.42 -16.54 -2.52
C GLY A 186 -24.73 -15.26 -1.73
N PHE A 187 -24.20 -15.11 -0.52
CA PHE A 187 -24.22 -13.89 0.30
C PHE A 187 -22.79 -13.35 0.44
N PHE A 188 -22.63 -12.04 0.68
CA PHE A 188 -21.33 -11.44 0.96
C PHE A 188 -20.69 -12.14 2.17
N GLY A 189 -19.66 -12.95 1.93
CA GLY A 189 -18.90 -13.63 2.96
C GLY A 189 -17.94 -12.66 3.66
N GLY A 190 -17.19 -13.19 4.64
CA GLY A 190 -16.22 -12.40 5.40
C GLY A 190 -15.12 -11.79 4.52
N TYR A 191 -14.70 -12.50 3.47
CA TYR A 191 -13.71 -12.01 2.49
C TYR A 191 -14.25 -10.83 1.67
N GLU A 192 -15.50 -10.89 1.21
CA GLU A 192 -16.14 -9.78 0.50
C GLU A 192 -16.30 -8.54 1.38
N VAL A 193 -16.68 -8.72 2.64
CA VAL A 193 -16.81 -7.61 3.58
C VAL A 193 -15.44 -6.99 3.88
N SER A 194 -14.39 -7.81 4.04
CA SER A 194 -13.03 -7.32 4.29
C SER A 194 -12.54 -6.45 3.13
N ILE A 195 -12.65 -6.95 1.89
CA ILE A 195 -12.19 -6.19 0.71
C ILE A 195 -12.99 -4.91 0.51
N ILE A 196 -14.30 -4.90 0.79
CA ILE A 196 -15.12 -3.68 0.71
C ILE A 196 -14.64 -2.65 1.74
N MET A 197 -14.41 -3.06 2.99
CA MET A 197 -13.97 -2.16 4.05
C MET A 197 -12.57 -1.59 3.79
N HIS A 198 -11.62 -2.44 3.38
CA HIS A 198 -10.27 -2.01 2.98
C HIS A 198 -10.33 -1.03 1.80
N LYS A 199 -11.20 -1.29 0.80
CA LYS A 199 -11.35 -0.41 -0.37
C LYS A 199 -11.85 0.98 -0.03
N ILE A 200 -12.76 1.12 0.93
CA ILE A 200 -13.26 2.42 1.38
C ILE A 200 -12.11 3.27 1.91
N LEU A 201 -11.28 2.69 2.78
CA LEU A 201 -10.16 3.38 3.43
C LEU A 201 -9.07 3.74 2.43
N GLU A 202 -8.75 2.81 1.53
CA GLU A 202 -7.79 3.00 0.44
C GLU A 202 -8.20 4.15 -0.48
N SER A 203 -9.45 4.10 -0.98
CA SER A 203 -10.01 5.10 -1.90
C SER A 203 -10.11 6.48 -1.24
N PHE A 204 -10.47 6.52 0.04
CA PHE A 204 -10.49 7.77 0.81
C PHE A 204 -9.08 8.41 0.92
N SER A 205 -8.05 7.59 1.14
CA SER A 205 -6.66 8.05 1.23
C SER A 205 -6.18 8.66 -0.08
N ILE A 206 -6.56 8.07 -1.23
CA ILE A 206 -6.29 8.63 -2.56
C ILE A 206 -6.99 9.97 -2.76
N GLY A 207 -8.27 10.06 -2.38
CA GLY A 207 -9.01 11.32 -2.46
C GLY A 207 -8.36 12.44 -1.62
N LEU A 208 -7.79 12.12 -0.46
CA LEU A 208 -7.02 13.07 0.35
C LEU A 208 -5.72 13.51 -0.35
N ALA A 209 -4.98 12.56 -0.96
CA ALA A 209 -3.75 12.87 -1.68
C ALA A 209 -3.98 13.86 -2.84
N PHE A 210 -5.13 13.76 -3.54
CA PHE A 210 -5.46 14.70 -4.61
C PHE A 210 -5.67 16.14 -4.13
N ILE A 211 -6.21 16.33 -2.91
CA ILE A 211 -6.42 17.68 -2.36
C ILE A 211 -5.09 18.42 -2.15
N GLU A 212 -4.02 17.69 -1.81
CA GLU A 212 -2.70 18.28 -1.62
C GLU A 212 -2.03 18.69 -2.96
N THR A 213 -2.62 18.34 -4.11
CA THR A 213 -2.06 18.62 -5.45
C THR A 213 -2.89 19.61 -6.26
N LYS A 214 -2.23 20.26 -7.24
CA LYS A 214 -2.89 21.15 -8.22
C LYS A 214 -3.10 20.45 -9.57
N LEU A 215 -3.45 19.16 -9.57
CA LEU A 215 -3.76 18.43 -10.80
C LEU A 215 -5.07 18.97 -11.43
N SER A 216 -5.17 18.87 -12.76
CA SER A 216 -6.42 19.21 -13.45
C SER A 216 -7.49 18.19 -13.10
N LYS A 217 -8.75 18.62 -13.06
CA LYS A 217 -9.88 17.73 -12.71
C LYS A 217 -9.97 16.52 -13.65
N THR A 218 -9.60 16.72 -14.91
CA THR A 218 -9.58 15.66 -15.92
C THR A 218 -8.53 14.61 -15.60
N VAL A 219 -7.30 15.01 -15.27
CA VAL A 219 -6.23 14.07 -14.91
C VAL A 219 -6.58 13.31 -13.64
N GLU A 220 -7.08 14.01 -12.62
CA GLU A 220 -7.56 13.38 -11.39
C GLU A 220 -8.65 12.33 -11.65
N LEU A 221 -9.66 12.66 -12.47
CA LEU A 221 -10.73 11.71 -12.81
C LEU A 221 -10.21 10.50 -13.59
N LEU A 222 -9.25 10.70 -14.50
CA LEU A 222 -8.61 9.60 -15.23
C LEU A 222 -7.84 8.69 -14.28
N LEU A 223 -7.07 9.24 -13.35
CA LEU A 223 -6.32 8.47 -12.36
C LEU A 223 -7.23 7.72 -11.39
N ILE A 224 -8.32 8.35 -10.92
CA ILE A 224 -9.35 7.68 -10.11
C ILE A 224 -9.99 6.53 -10.88
N SER A 225 -10.33 6.75 -12.16
CA SER A 225 -10.96 5.72 -13.00
C SER A 225 -10.00 4.55 -13.25
N PHE A 226 -8.72 4.84 -13.47
CA PHE A 226 -7.68 3.83 -13.63
C PHE A 226 -7.54 2.98 -12.36
N TYR A 227 -7.35 3.61 -11.20
CA TYR A 227 -7.28 2.92 -9.91
C TYR A 227 -8.53 2.08 -9.64
N ALA A 228 -9.73 2.66 -9.78
CA ALA A 228 -10.98 2.00 -9.45
C ALA A 228 -11.24 0.77 -10.35
N PHE A 229 -10.73 0.77 -11.58
CA PHE A 229 -10.87 -0.33 -12.53
C PHE A 229 -9.97 -1.52 -12.22
N LEU A 230 -8.82 -1.32 -11.57
CA LEU A 230 -7.82 -2.38 -11.42
C LEU A 230 -8.22 -3.51 -10.46
N THR A 231 -8.92 -3.22 -9.37
CA THR A 231 -9.42 -4.29 -8.48
C THR A 231 -10.49 -5.15 -9.17
N PRO A 232 -11.53 -4.58 -9.81
CA PRO A 232 -12.47 -5.36 -10.61
C PRO A 232 -11.79 -6.20 -11.70
N LEU A 233 -10.84 -5.62 -12.43
CA LEU A 233 -10.06 -6.34 -13.43
C LEU A 233 -9.31 -7.52 -12.79
N GLY A 234 -8.62 -7.27 -11.68
CA GLY A 234 -7.91 -8.28 -10.90
C GLY A 234 -8.85 -9.39 -10.44
N MET A 235 -10.02 -9.08 -9.89
CA MET A 235 -11.01 -10.07 -9.43
C MET A 235 -11.50 -10.98 -10.56
N LEU A 236 -11.78 -10.41 -11.73
CA LEU A 236 -12.25 -11.18 -12.87
C LEU A 236 -11.15 -12.11 -13.42
N LEU A 237 -9.92 -11.62 -13.50
CA LEU A 237 -8.77 -12.43 -13.89
C LEU A 237 -8.44 -13.49 -12.83
N GLY A 238 -8.49 -13.14 -11.55
CA GLY A 238 -8.25 -14.03 -10.41
C GLY A 238 -9.25 -15.16 -10.37
N PHE A 239 -10.54 -14.89 -10.64
CA PHE A 239 -11.57 -15.91 -10.79
C PHE A 239 -11.24 -16.90 -11.90
N TYR A 240 -10.83 -16.42 -13.08
CA TYR A 240 -10.41 -17.29 -14.18
C TYR A 240 -9.16 -18.12 -13.86
N LEU A 241 -8.22 -17.55 -13.09
CA LEU A 241 -7.02 -18.27 -12.64
C LEU A 241 -7.33 -19.31 -11.55
N SER A 242 -8.36 -19.08 -10.73
CA SER A 242 -8.76 -19.98 -9.65
C SER A 242 -9.51 -21.21 -10.17
N ASP A 243 -10.27 -21.08 -11.25
CA ASP A 243 -11.04 -22.18 -11.84
C ASP A 243 -10.17 -23.31 -12.43
N LYS A 244 -8.87 -23.03 -12.62
CA LYS A 244 -7.92 -23.94 -13.27
C LYS A 244 -6.82 -24.46 -12.36
N ASP A 245 -6.89 -24.16 -11.06
CA ASP A 245 -5.89 -24.56 -10.07
C ASP A 245 -4.45 -24.29 -10.56
N HIS A 246 -4.19 -23.04 -10.98
CA HIS A 246 -2.88 -22.67 -11.50
C HIS A 246 -1.84 -22.63 -10.38
N TYR A 247 -0.80 -23.46 -10.50
CA TYR A 247 0.38 -23.48 -9.64
C TYR A 247 1.64 -23.06 -10.40
N LEU A 248 2.52 -22.33 -9.72
CA LEU A 248 3.89 -22.09 -10.14
C LEU A 248 4.82 -22.67 -9.08
N PHE A 249 5.65 -23.64 -9.44
CA PHE A 249 6.56 -24.33 -8.51
C PHE A 249 5.83 -24.85 -7.25
N ASP A 250 4.67 -25.50 -7.42
CA ASP A 250 3.78 -26.01 -6.36
C ASP A 250 3.14 -24.97 -5.42
N ILE A 251 3.20 -23.69 -5.82
CA ILE A 251 2.61 -22.57 -5.08
C ILE A 251 1.40 -22.03 -5.86
N PRO A 252 0.23 -21.87 -5.20
CA PRO A 252 -0.93 -21.26 -5.85
C PRO A 252 -0.60 -19.86 -6.36
N VAL A 253 -0.96 -19.55 -7.61
CA VAL A 253 -0.72 -18.21 -8.19
C VAL A 253 -1.35 -17.11 -7.35
N GLN A 254 -2.52 -17.36 -6.75
CA GLN A 254 -3.20 -16.40 -5.86
C GLN A 254 -2.37 -16.06 -4.63
N LEU A 255 -1.62 -17.02 -4.08
CA LEU A 255 -0.74 -16.78 -2.93
C LEU A 255 0.45 -15.90 -3.33
N LEU A 256 1.00 -16.10 -4.53
CA LEU A 256 2.03 -15.22 -5.09
C LEU A 256 1.50 -13.80 -5.32
N CYS A 257 0.30 -13.67 -5.90
CA CYS A 257 -0.37 -12.38 -6.06
C CYS A 257 -0.61 -11.69 -4.71
N ASN A 258 -1.01 -12.44 -3.68
CA ASN A 258 -1.20 -11.88 -2.35
C ASN A 258 0.13 -11.39 -1.75
N GLY A 259 1.24 -12.11 -1.99
CA GLY A 259 2.59 -11.65 -1.67
C GLY A 259 2.94 -10.33 -2.38
N LEU A 260 2.65 -10.20 -3.68
CA LEU A 260 2.87 -8.96 -4.43
C LEU A 260 2.00 -7.79 -3.89
N ALA A 261 0.76 -8.07 -3.52
CA ALA A 261 -0.15 -7.08 -2.89
C ALA A 261 0.38 -6.63 -1.52
N LEU A 262 0.86 -7.57 -0.68
CA LEU A 262 1.47 -7.27 0.61
C LEU A 262 2.72 -6.37 0.46
N GLY A 263 3.61 -6.72 -0.47
CA GLY A 263 4.86 -5.98 -0.69
C GLY A 263 4.63 -4.56 -1.21
N SER A 264 3.65 -4.40 -2.11
CA SER A 264 3.23 -3.08 -2.59
C SER A 264 2.55 -2.25 -1.51
N LEU A 265 1.69 -2.83 -0.67
CA LEU A 265 1.10 -2.14 0.48
C LEU A 265 2.18 -1.71 1.48
N MET A 266 3.17 -2.57 1.74
CA MET A 266 4.31 -2.25 2.60
C MET A 266 5.06 -1.01 2.09
N PHE A 267 5.31 -0.92 0.78
CA PHE A 267 5.94 0.26 0.16
C PHE A 267 5.10 1.52 0.41
N ILE A 268 3.80 1.45 0.15
CA ILE A 268 2.89 2.59 0.29
C ILE A 268 2.83 3.07 1.75
N VAL A 269 2.63 2.15 2.69
CA VAL A 269 2.48 2.49 4.11
C VAL A 269 3.76 3.09 4.66
N PHE A 270 4.91 2.43 4.50
CA PHE A 270 6.14 2.87 5.13
C PHE A 270 6.81 4.04 4.42
N ILE A 271 6.84 4.04 3.09
CA ILE A 271 7.58 5.04 2.30
C ILE A 271 6.67 6.21 1.93
N GLU A 272 5.59 5.94 1.20
CA GLU A 272 4.75 7.00 0.64
C GLU A 272 3.88 7.71 1.68
N MET A 273 3.50 7.03 2.76
CA MET A 273 2.66 7.61 3.81
C MET A 273 3.46 8.00 5.05
N ILE A 274 4.05 7.03 5.77
CA ILE A 274 4.70 7.28 7.06
C ILE A 274 5.94 8.15 6.88
N ALA A 275 6.91 7.73 6.07
CA ALA A 275 8.15 8.49 5.89
C ALA A 275 7.90 9.88 5.28
N ALA A 276 7.03 9.99 4.28
CA ALA A 276 6.66 11.27 3.69
C ALA A 276 6.00 12.24 4.70
N SER A 277 5.31 11.71 5.71
CA SER A 277 4.63 12.51 6.72
C SER A 277 5.56 12.99 7.86
N ILE A 278 6.56 12.19 8.23
CA ILE A 278 7.49 12.51 9.33
C ILE A 278 8.50 13.58 8.90
N HIS A 279 8.93 13.60 7.64
CA HIS A 279 9.92 14.55 7.13
C HIS A 279 9.41 15.99 6.91
N LYS A 280 8.10 16.26 7.05
CA LYS A 280 7.54 17.62 6.96
C LYS A 280 7.89 18.43 8.23
N PRO A 281 8.12 19.75 8.20
CA PRO A 281 8.31 20.55 9.42
C PRO A 281 7.07 20.53 10.33
N GLY A 282 7.22 20.31 11.64
CA GLY A 282 6.11 20.24 12.60
C GLY A 282 6.41 19.42 13.87
N ASN A 283 5.41 19.25 14.74
CA ASN A 283 5.55 18.45 15.96
C ASN A 283 5.39 16.94 15.67
N ASN A 284 6.50 16.22 15.71
CA ASN A 284 6.55 14.78 15.43
C ASN A 284 5.74 13.93 16.42
N LEU A 285 5.62 14.35 17.69
CA LEU A 285 4.81 13.64 18.69
C LEU A 285 3.33 13.66 18.36
N ILE A 286 2.80 14.80 17.90
CA ILE A 286 1.39 14.90 17.49
C ILE A 286 1.13 14.01 16.27
N ARG A 287 2.05 13.97 15.32
CA ARG A 287 1.90 13.11 14.13
C ARG A 287 1.89 11.64 14.51
N LEU A 288 2.83 11.23 15.36
CA LEU A 288 2.87 9.86 15.88
C LEU A 288 1.57 9.54 16.61
N ALA A 289 1.08 10.43 17.48
CA ALA A 289 -0.18 10.22 18.19
C ALA A 289 -1.38 10.03 17.24
N VAL A 290 -1.45 10.80 16.14
CA VAL A 290 -2.52 10.69 15.14
C VAL A 290 -2.41 9.40 14.31
N ILE A 291 -1.20 9.01 13.92
CA ILE A 291 -0.96 7.71 13.25
C ILE A 291 -1.37 6.57 14.18
N SER A 292 -0.93 6.60 15.45
CA SER A 292 -1.30 5.59 16.45
C SER A 292 -2.81 5.56 16.69
N ALA A 293 -3.49 6.70 16.71
CA ALA A 293 -4.95 6.74 16.82
C ALA A 293 -5.63 6.05 15.63
N GLY A 294 -5.18 6.30 14.39
CA GLY A 294 -5.69 5.63 13.20
C GLY A 294 -5.49 4.12 13.26
N PHE A 295 -4.30 3.68 13.69
CA PHE A 295 -3.99 2.26 13.90
C PHE A 295 -4.91 1.61 14.92
N ILE A 296 -5.13 2.23 16.08
CA ILE A 296 -5.99 1.69 17.14
C ILE A 296 -7.45 1.59 16.67
N ILE A 297 -7.97 2.61 16.00
CA ILE A 297 -9.35 2.61 15.49
C ILE A 297 -9.53 1.47 14.49
N ALA A 298 -8.63 1.35 13.52
CA ALA A 298 -8.65 0.29 12.52
C ALA A 298 -8.53 -1.10 13.13
N SER A 299 -7.60 -1.27 14.07
CA SER A 299 -7.41 -2.53 14.79
C SER A 299 -8.66 -2.93 15.56
N THR A 300 -9.31 -1.96 16.21
CA THR A 300 -10.58 -2.19 16.90
C THR A 300 -11.66 -2.63 15.92
N VAL A 301 -11.78 -1.97 14.77
CA VAL A 301 -12.75 -2.38 13.74
C VAL A 301 -12.47 -3.83 13.31
N ILE A 302 -11.25 -4.13 12.85
CA ILE A 302 -10.84 -5.45 12.36
C ILE A 302 -11.09 -6.54 13.43
N MET A 303 -10.74 -6.30 14.68
CA MET A 303 -10.95 -7.28 15.75
C MET A 303 -12.43 -7.51 16.12
N ASN A 304 -13.31 -6.54 15.85
CA ASN A 304 -14.74 -6.64 16.18
C ASN A 304 -15.61 -7.05 15.00
N THR A 305 -15.14 -6.94 13.76
CA THR A 305 -15.84 -7.51 12.61
C THR A 305 -15.61 -9.02 12.59
N PRO A 306 -16.67 -9.84 12.44
CA PRO A 306 -16.52 -11.29 12.27
C PRO A 306 -15.90 -11.57 10.90
N HIS A 307 -14.58 -11.49 10.82
CA HIS A 307 -13.83 -11.95 9.66
C HIS A 307 -13.70 -13.45 9.74
N SER A 308 -13.99 -14.13 8.63
CA SER A 308 -13.79 -15.56 8.47
C SER A 308 -12.29 -15.87 8.42
N HIS A 309 -11.62 -15.82 9.57
CA HIS A 309 -10.30 -16.43 9.73
C HIS A 309 -10.50 -17.94 9.85
N GLY A 310 -10.75 -18.61 8.72
CA GLY A 310 -10.56 -20.06 8.54
C GLY A 310 -11.03 -20.98 9.67
N SER A 311 -12.02 -20.59 10.48
CA SER A 311 -12.53 -21.42 11.56
C SER A 311 -13.53 -22.39 10.97
N HIS A 312 -13.01 -23.43 10.31
CA HIS A 312 -13.67 -24.71 10.32
C HIS A 312 -13.82 -25.11 11.78
N SER A 313 -14.97 -24.77 12.34
CA SER A 313 -15.47 -25.31 13.58
C SER A 313 -15.32 -26.83 13.50
N SER A 314 -14.51 -27.36 14.42
CA SER A 314 -14.45 -28.78 14.71
C SER A 314 -15.83 -29.19 15.19
N CYS A 315 -16.69 -29.64 14.27
CA CYS A 315 -17.88 -30.39 14.63
C CYS A 315 -17.40 -31.75 15.16
N GLY A 316 -17.23 -31.80 16.48
CA GLY A 316 -17.09 -33.05 17.22
C GLY A 316 -18.26 -33.96 16.91
N HIS A 317 -17.97 -35.09 16.27
CA HIS A 317 -18.88 -36.23 16.21
C HIS A 317 -18.91 -36.92 17.59
N GLU A 318 -19.63 -36.35 18.55
CA GLU A 318 -20.24 -37.14 19.62
C GLU A 318 -21.61 -37.63 19.12
N GLY A 319 -21.68 -38.89 18.69
CA GLY A 319 -22.92 -39.40 18.12
C GLY A 319 -22.91 -40.87 17.68
N HIS A 320 -22.21 -41.77 18.37
CA HIS A 320 -22.51 -43.20 18.25
C HIS A 320 -23.15 -43.71 19.54
N LYS A 321 -24.49 -43.58 19.57
CA LYS A 321 -25.33 -44.38 20.44
C LYS A 321 -25.14 -45.85 20.08
N ALA A 322 -24.76 -46.62 21.08
CA ALA A 322 -24.87 -48.06 21.11
C ALA A 322 -26.30 -48.49 20.75
N HIS A 323 -26.42 -49.38 19.78
CA HIS A 323 -27.53 -50.32 19.71
C HIS A 323 -26.95 -51.71 19.41
N SER A 324 -26.97 -52.53 20.46
CA SER A 324 -26.83 -53.96 20.42
C SER A 324 -27.98 -54.59 19.65
N SER A 325 -27.67 -55.50 18.72
CA SER A 325 -28.57 -56.60 18.39
C SER A 325 -27.77 -57.84 18.05
N CYS A 326 -28.06 -58.91 18.77
CA CYS A 326 -27.55 -60.26 18.57
C CYS A 326 -27.92 -60.82 17.20
N GLY A 327 -27.06 -61.68 16.67
CA GLY A 327 -27.33 -62.56 15.54
C GLY A 327 -26.28 -63.66 15.45
N HIS A 328 -26.63 -64.84 15.96
CA HIS A 328 -25.87 -66.09 15.90
C HIS A 328 -25.61 -66.56 14.46
N GLU A 329 -24.42 -67.10 14.21
CA GLU A 329 -24.06 -68.27 13.37
C GLU A 329 -22.51 -68.26 13.27
N GLY A 330 -21.71 -69.26 13.64
CA GLY A 330 -21.93 -70.68 13.82
C GLY A 330 -20.88 -71.43 13.00
N HIS A 331 -19.64 -71.55 13.47
CA HIS A 331 -18.71 -72.58 12.97
C HIS A 331 -17.74 -73.07 14.07
N LYS A 332 -17.93 -74.36 14.42
CA LYS A 332 -17.01 -75.27 15.11
C LYS A 332 -15.72 -75.41 14.26
N SER A 333 -14.52 -75.76 14.71
CA SER A 333 -14.03 -76.63 15.79
C SER A 333 -12.49 -76.57 15.77
N HIS A 334 -11.81 -76.61 16.91
CA HIS A 334 -10.89 -77.69 17.29
C HIS A 334 -10.24 -77.42 18.66
N SER A 335 -10.25 -78.48 19.45
CA SER A 335 -9.80 -78.67 20.82
C SER A 335 -8.27 -78.82 20.95
N SER A 336 -7.71 -78.39 22.10
CA SER A 336 -6.90 -79.28 22.94
C SER A 336 -6.57 -78.66 24.31
N CYS A 337 -6.94 -79.40 25.35
CA CYS A 337 -6.43 -79.29 26.72
C CYS A 337 -4.97 -79.76 26.82
N GLY A 338 -4.26 -79.33 27.86
CA GLY A 338 -3.00 -79.96 28.26
C GLY A 338 -2.29 -79.20 29.38
N HIS A 339 -2.72 -79.42 30.62
CA HIS A 339 -1.92 -79.21 31.82
C HIS A 339 -0.88 -80.34 31.88
N GLU A 340 0.39 -80.05 32.17
CA GLU A 340 1.26 -80.90 33.01
C GLU A 340 2.57 -80.19 33.35
N GLY A 341 2.95 -80.30 34.63
CA GLY A 341 4.18 -79.76 35.18
C GLY A 341 5.32 -80.79 35.18
N HIS A 342 6.52 -80.23 35.33
CA HIS A 342 7.75 -80.78 35.94
C HIS A 342 7.96 -82.30 36.02
N SER A 343 9.09 -82.76 35.47
CA SER A 343 10.14 -83.42 36.29
C SER A 343 11.45 -83.65 35.52
N HIS A 344 12.54 -83.47 36.28
CA HIS A 344 13.95 -83.90 36.11
C HIS A 344 14.95 -82.95 35.47
#